data_AF-A0A9R1BUW1-F1
#
_entry.id   AF-A0A9R1BUW1-F1
#
_cell.length_a   1.000
_cell.length_b   1.000
_cell.length_c   1.000
_cell.angle_alpha   90.00
_cell.angle_beta   90.00
_cell.angle_gamma   90.00
#
_symmetry.space_group_name_H-M   'P 1'
#
loop_
_entity.id
_entity.type
_entity.pdbx_description
1 polymer ?
#
loop_
_entity_poly.entity_id
_entity_poly.type
_entity_poly.pdbx_seq_one_letter_code
_entity_poly.pdbx_strand_id
1 'polypeptide(L)'
;MGLSLNIDMSATSFFEPLPVLDFVGQLLNADIHSRSLSDAERVKIKKALRGVKVEVTHRGNIRRKYRISGLTAQTTRELSFPVDQGGTVKSVVQYFQETYGFAIQHINLPCLTVGNQQRPNYLPMEVCKIVEGQRYSKRLNQGQIRALLEETCQRPHDRERDIVQMVNHNSYHDDPYAKEFGIKISERLASVEARILPAPARLVERRIACLELASGI
;
A
#
# COMPACT_ATOMS: atom_id res chain seq x y z
N MET A 1 -28.37 9.91 -28.14
CA MET A 1 -27.40 10.15 -27.05
C MET A 1 -26.12 10.67 -27.67
N GLY A 2 -25.57 11.77 -27.16
CA GLY A 2 -24.29 12.33 -27.61
C GLY A 2 -23.10 11.68 -26.90
N LEU A 3 -21.95 12.38 -26.88
CA LEU A 3 -20.79 11.99 -26.08
C LEU A 3 -21.14 11.96 -24.59
N SER A 4 -20.60 10.99 -23.86
CA SER A 4 -20.84 10.80 -22.43
C SER A 4 -19.53 10.66 -21.68
N LEU A 5 -19.43 11.29 -20.52
CA LEU A 5 -18.31 11.15 -19.59
C LEU A 5 -18.76 10.27 -18.42
N ASN A 6 -18.12 9.11 -18.26
CA ASN A 6 -18.39 8.20 -17.15
C ASN A 6 -17.43 8.48 -16.01
N ILE A 7 -17.98 8.82 -14.84
CA ILE A 7 -17.23 9.12 -13.62
C ILE A 7 -17.73 8.18 -12.54
N ASP A 8 -16.80 7.57 -11.81
CA ASP A 8 -17.10 6.72 -10.68
C ASP A 8 -16.03 6.87 -9.60
N MET A 9 -16.42 6.57 -8.36
CA MET A 9 -15.51 6.57 -7.23
C MET A 9 -14.79 5.24 -7.11
N SER A 10 -13.50 5.29 -6.80
CA SER A 10 -12.71 4.10 -6.52
C SER A 10 -11.82 4.32 -5.30
N ALA A 11 -11.54 3.24 -4.58
CA ALA A 11 -10.66 3.25 -3.44
C ALA A 11 -9.56 2.21 -3.63
N THR A 12 -8.35 2.53 -3.16
CA THR A 12 -7.23 1.60 -3.16
C THR A 12 -6.30 1.92 -1.99
N SER A 13 -5.52 0.93 -1.57
CA SER A 13 -4.61 1.08 -0.44
C SER A 13 -3.28 1.69 -0.86
N PHE A 14 -2.73 2.54 -0.01
CA PHE A 14 -1.43 3.18 -0.16
C PHE A 14 -0.57 2.92 1.07
N PHE A 15 0.75 2.94 0.90
CA PHE A 15 1.67 3.03 2.02
C PHE A 15 1.56 4.41 2.65
N GLU A 16 1.42 4.42 3.97
CA GLU A 16 1.46 5.64 4.76
C GLU A 16 2.92 6.16 4.85
N PRO A 17 3.15 7.48 4.73
CA PRO A 17 4.48 8.06 4.67
C PRO A 17 5.11 8.23 6.05
N LEU A 18 5.44 7.12 6.71
CA LEU A 18 5.99 7.07 8.07
C LEU A 18 7.42 6.52 8.13
N PRO A 19 8.17 6.77 9.22
CA PRO A 19 9.50 6.21 9.45
C PRO A 19 9.51 4.68 9.31
N VAL A 20 10.56 4.11 8.71
CA VAL A 20 10.58 2.65 8.46
C VAL A 20 10.50 1.84 9.75
N LEU A 21 11.04 2.34 10.87
CA LEU A 21 10.92 1.68 12.18
C LEU A 21 9.47 1.56 12.62
N ASP A 22 8.71 2.65 12.56
CA ASP A 22 7.30 2.69 12.95
C ASP A 22 6.49 1.71 12.07
N PHE A 23 6.79 1.64 10.77
CA PHE A 23 6.15 0.70 9.85
C PHE A 23 6.41 -0.74 10.26
N VAL A 24 7.66 -1.05 10.64
CA VAL A 24 8.03 -2.39 11.09
C VAL A 24 7.37 -2.71 12.42
N GLY A 25 7.30 -1.76 13.35
CA GLY A 25 6.59 -1.90 14.62
C GLY A 25 5.11 -2.24 14.42
N GLN A 26 4.42 -1.49 13.54
CA GLN A 26 3.03 -1.75 13.15
C GLN A 26 2.87 -3.11 12.46
N LEU A 27 3.78 -3.47 11.54
CA LEU A 27 3.74 -4.74 10.81
C LEU A 27 3.90 -5.96 11.74
N LEU A 28 4.74 -5.84 12.76
CA LEU A 28 4.99 -6.90 13.74
C LEU A 28 4.02 -6.86 14.93
N ASN A 29 3.30 -5.75 15.11
CA ASN A 29 2.49 -5.46 16.29
C ASN A 29 3.30 -5.65 17.59
N ALA A 30 4.53 -5.13 17.59
CA ALA A 30 5.48 -5.29 18.69
C ALA A 30 6.47 -4.13 18.72
N ASP A 31 6.99 -3.82 19.92
CA ASP A 31 8.15 -2.95 20.06
C ASP A 31 9.40 -3.66 19.51
N ILE A 32 10.15 -2.97 18.64
CA ILE A 32 11.36 -3.46 17.98
C ILE A 32 12.61 -2.70 18.41
N HIS A 33 12.48 -1.64 19.22
CA HIS A 33 13.58 -0.72 19.51
C HIS A 33 14.69 -1.34 20.38
N SER A 34 14.34 -2.32 21.22
CA SER A 34 15.23 -2.90 22.23
C SER A 34 15.58 -4.38 22.03
N ARG A 35 15.07 -5.02 20.96
CA ARG A 35 15.20 -6.46 20.74
C ARG A 35 15.76 -6.84 19.37
N SER A 36 16.32 -8.03 19.30
CA SER A 36 16.68 -8.66 18.03
C SER A 36 15.45 -9.23 17.33
N LEU A 37 15.46 -9.19 16.00
CA LEU A 37 14.41 -9.78 15.16
C LEU A 37 14.70 -11.26 14.92
N SER A 38 13.69 -12.11 15.12
CA SER A 38 13.71 -13.51 14.71
C SER A 38 13.74 -13.66 13.18
N ASP A 39 14.13 -14.84 12.69
CA ASP A 39 14.19 -15.10 11.25
C ASP A 39 12.81 -14.97 10.57
N ALA A 40 11.75 -15.42 11.25
CA ALA A 40 10.38 -15.29 10.75
C ALA A 40 9.98 -13.82 10.57
N GLU A 41 10.34 -12.97 11.54
CA GLU A 41 10.09 -11.52 11.48
C GLU A 41 10.90 -10.86 10.38
N ARG A 42 12.20 -11.21 10.26
CA ARG A 42 13.06 -10.71 9.18
C ARG A 42 12.50 -11.06 7.80
N VAL A 43 12.01 -12.29 7.61
CA VAL A 43 11.35 -12.70 6.36
C VAL A 43 10.07 -11.91 6.11
N LYS A 44 9.24 -11.69 7.14
CA LYS A 44 8.02 -10.89 7.05
C LYS A 44 8.31 -9.45 6.65
N ILE A 45 9.28 -8.79 7.29
CA ILE A 45 9.70 -7.42 6.98
C ILE A 45 10.29 -7.34 5.57
N LYS A 46 11.20 -8.25 5.21
CA LYS A 46 11.79 -8.30 3.87
C LYS A 46 10.70 -8.42 2.80
N LYS A 47 9.71 -9.30 3.00
CA LYS A 47 8.57 -9.43 2.09
C LYS A 47 7.73 -8.15 2.04
N ALA A 48 7.48 -7.48 3.16
CA ALA A 48 6.67 -6.27 3.23
C ALA A 48 7.35 -5.03 2.61
N LEU A 49 8.64 -4.85 2.81
CA LEU A 49 9.40 -3.67 2.36
C LEU A 49 10.02 -3.82 0.97
N ARG A 50 10.21 -5.05 0.45
CA ARG A 50 10.78 -5.24 -0.90
C ARG A 50 9.97 -4.47 -1.95
N GLY A 51 10.67 -3.64 -2.71
CA GLY A 51 10.12 -2.78 -3.77
C GLY A 51 9.57 -1.43 -3.29
N VAL A 52 9.47 -1.19 -1.98
CA VAL A 52 9.02 0.10 -1.44
C VAL A 52 10.12 1.14 -1.65
N LYS A 53 9.74 2.36 -2.02
CA LYS A 53 10.66 3.51 -2.08
C LYS A 53 10.72 4.18 -0.71
N VAL A 54 11.93 4.47 -0.26
CA VAL A 54 12.20 5.24 0.95
C VAL A 54 13.06 6.44 0.63
N GLU A 55 12.93 7.49 1.43
CA GLU A 55 13.83 8.62 1.42
C GLU A 55 14.71 8.62 2.66
N VAL A 56 15.94 9.10 2.51
CA VAL A 56 16.88 9.21 3.63
C VAL A 56 16.68 10.51 4.39
N THR A 57 16.87 10.45 5.70
CA THR A 57 16.65 11.58 6.62
C THR A 57 17.92 12.12 7.27
N HIS A 58 19.04 11.40 7.18
CA HIS A 58 20.32 11.74 7.84
C HIS A 58 21.16 12.81 7.13
N ARG A 59 20.78 13.26 5.92
CA ARG A 59 21.59 14.17 5.08
C ARG A 59 21.10 15.62 5.11
N GLY A 60 20.57 16.06 6.25
CA GLY A 60 19.95 17.38 6.41
C GLY A 60 18.80 17.60 5.42
N ASN A 61 18.97 18.55 4.50
CA ASN A 61 17.94 18.92 3.53
C ASN A 61 17.86 17.98 2.31
N ILE A 62 18.84 17.09 2.10
CA ILE A 62 18.87 16.21 0.93
C ILE A 62 18.04 14.94 1.19
N ARG A 63 16.83 14.89 0.59
CA ARG A 63 15.90 13.74 0.69
C ARG A 63 16.04 12.78 -0.49
N ARG A 64 17.19 12.10 -0.57
CA ARG A 64 17.44 11.15 -1.66
C ARG A 64 16.56 9.92 -1.54
N LYS A 65 15.90 9.54 -2.64
CA LYS A 65 14.98 8.40 -2.72
C LYS A 65 15.70 7.14 -3.20
N TYR A 66 15.40 6.00 -2.58
CA TYR A 66 15.93 4.69 -2.91
C TYR A 66 14.82 3.65 -2.94
N ARG A 67 14.94 2.63 -3.78
CA ARG A 67 14.05 1.46 -3.78
C ARG A 67 14.70 0.33 -2.99
N ILE A 68 13.96 -0.22 -2.02
CA ILE A 68 14.42 -1.32 -1.18
C ILE A 68 14.50 -2.61 -2.00
N SER A 69 15.68 -3.24 -2.02
CA SER A 69 15.90 -4.54 -2.63
C SER A 69 15.76 -5.68 -1.60
N GLY A 70 16.09 -5.42 -0.33
CA GLY A 70 15.98 -6.40 0.75
C GLY A 70 16.43 -5.88 2.12
N LEU A 71 16.84 -6.83 2.96
CA LEU A 71 17.40 -6.60 4.30
C LEU A 71 18.73 -7.33 4.40
N THR A 72 19.62 -6.83 5.25
CA THR A 72 20.88 -7.50 5.58
C THR A 72 20.66 -8.72 6.48
N ALA A 73 21.54 -9.71 6.35
CA ALA A 73 21.55 -10.87 7.25
C ALA A 73 22.11 -10.48 8.63
N GLN A 74 23.20 -9.71 8.63
CA GLN A 74 23.83 -9.18 9.84
C GLN A 74 23.06 -7.98 10.41
N THR A 75 23.26 -7.74 11.70
CA THR A 75 22.79 -6.54 12.39
C THR A 75 23.61 -5.31 11.97
N THR A 76 23.08 -4.11 12.19
CA THR A 76 23.79 -2.86 11.88
C THR A 76 25.11 -2.75 12.66
N ARG A 77 25.17 -3.32 13.87
CA ARG A 77 26.38 -3.37 14.71
C ARG A 77 27.55 -4.08 14.04
N GLU A 78 27.29 -5.24 13.42
CA GLU A 78 28.34 -6.12 12.85
C GLU A 78 28.59 -5.86 11.36
N LEU A 79 27.67 -5.15 10.70
CA LEU A 79 27.71 -4.95 9.26
C LEU A 79 28.84 -3.99 8.88
N SER A 80 29.75 -4.48 8.05
CA SER A 80 30.85 -3.72 7.47
C SER A 80 30.79 -3.75 5.94
N PHE A 81 31.32 -2.71 5.31
CA PHE A 81 31.31 -2.56 3.86
C PHE A 81 32.55 -1.83 3.36
N PRO A 82 32.99 -2.09 2.11
CA PRO A 82 34.07 -1.34 1.49
C PRO A 82 33.58 0.08 1.17
N VAL A 83 34.23 1.10 1.74
CA VAL A 83 33.88 2.51 1.55
C VAL A 83 34.40 3.05 0.22
N ASP A 84 35.54 2.54 -0.23
CA ASP A 84 36.22 2.94 -1.46
C ASP A 84 36.72 1.73 -2.26
N GLN A 85 37.26 1.98 -3.46
CA GLN A 85 37.90 0.95 -4.26
C GLN A 85 39.31 0.60 -3.75
N GLY A 86 39.84 1.36 -2.80
CA GLY A 86 41.14 1.14 -2.16
C GLY A 86 41.14 0.05 -1.09
N GLY A 87 39.97 -0.52 -0.79
CA GLY A 87 39.82 -1.63 0.16
C GLY A 87 39.60 -1.18 1.60
N THR A 88 39.35 0.11 1.86
CA THR A 88 39.05 0.61 3.20
C THR A 88 37.69 0.07 3.64
N VAL A 89 37.68 -0.84 4.61
CA VAL A 89 36.46 -1.38 5.20
C VAL A 89 36.11 -0.58 6.45
N LYS A 90 34.85 -0.14 6.55
CA LYS A 90 34.30 0.46 7.77
C LYS A 90 33.00 -0.23 8.15
N SER A 91 32.69 -0.23 9.45
CA SER A 91 31.36 -0.61 9.92
C SER A 91 30.34 0.47 9.54
N VAL A 92 29.08 0.07 9.38
CA VAL A 92 27.99 1.02 9.11
C VAL A 92 27.86 2.04 10.25
N VAL A 93 27.97 1.60 11.51
CA VAL A 93 27.92 2.48 12.68
C VAL A 93 29.03 3.54 12.64
N GLN A 94 30.27 3.12 12.40
CA GLN A 94 31.41 4.03 12.33
C GLN A 94 31.27 5.01 11.16
N TYR A 95 30.88 4.53 9.98
CA TYR A 95 30.71 5.38 8.82
C TYR A 95 29.66 6.47 9.04
N PHE A 96 28.51 6.14 9.65
CA PHE A 96 27.45 7.11 9.91
C PHE A 96 27.84 8.15 10.97
N GLN A 97 28.56 7.72 12.01
CA GLN A 97 29.08 8.63 13.03
C GLN A 97 30.11 9.61 12.45
N GLU A 98 31.10 9.11 11.70
CA GLU A 98 32.19 9.94 11.18
C GLU A 98 31.74 10.84 10.02
N THR A 99 30.90 10.33 9.11
CA THR A 99 30.53 11.03 7.87
C THR A 99 29.37 12.00 8.08
N TYR A 100 28.40 11.62 8.93
CA TYR A 100 27.17 12.39 9.10
C TYR A 100 26.96 12.90 10.54
N GLY A 101 27.84 12.56 11.48
CA GLY A 101 27.63 12.89 12.90
C GLY A 101 26.41 12.19 13.50
N PHE A 102 25.93 11.10 12.89
CA PHE A 102 24.70 10.42 13.28
C PHE A 102 24.98 9.15 14.08
N ALA A 103 24.62 9.18 15.37
CA ALA A 103 24.73 8.03 16.25
C ALA A 103 23.50 7.11 16.10
N ILE A 104 23.71 5.94 15.49
CA ILE A 104 22.66 4.92 15.32
C ILE A 104 22.34 4.30 16.68
N GLN A 105 21.06 4.29 17.07
CA GLN A 105 20.63 3.79 18.38
C GLN A 105 20.27 2.30 18.36
N HIS A 106 19.49 1.87 17.38
CA HIS A 106 18.97 0.52 17.20
C HIS A 106 19.94 -0.36 16.39
N ILE A 107 21.18 -0.44 16.87
CA ILE A 107 22.27 -1.19 16.23
C ILE A 107 22.01 -2.70 16.09
N ASN A 108 21.06 -3.25 16.86
CA ASN A 108 20.67 -4.67 16.81
C ASN A 108 19.72 -4.99 15.65
N LEU A 109 19.15 -3.98 14.99
CA LEU A 109 18.30 -4.15 13.81
C LEU A 109 19.14 -4.32 12.54
N PRO A 110 18.64 -5.04 11.53
CA PRO A 110 19.31 -5.13 10.22
C PRO A 110 19.18 -3.81 9.45
N CYS A 111 20.06 -3.61 8.47
CA CYS A 111 19.95 -2.52 7.52
C CYS A 111 19.03 -2.89 6.35
N LEU A 112 18.44 -1.87 5.72
CA LEU A 112 17.85 -1.98 4.40
C LEU A 112 18.95 -2.09 3.36
N THR A 113 18.80 -3.01 2.41
CA THR A 113 19.65 -3.03 1.21
C THR A 113 18.94 -2.28 0.08
N VAL A 114 19.67 -1.36 -0.55
CA VAL A 114 19.18 -0.56 -1.69
C VAL A 114 20.22 -0.50 -2.80
N GLY A 115 19.81 -0.08 -3.99
CA GLY A 115 20.72 0.06 -5.14
C GLY A 115 20.97 -1.24 -5.90
N ASN A 116 22.16 -1.36 -6.51
CA ASN A 116 22.53 -2.47 -7.38
C ASN A 116 22.96 -3.69 -6.55
N GLN A 117 22.67 -4.91 -7.02
CA GLN A 117 23.12 -6.16 -6.40
C GLN A 117 24.65 -6.29 -6.38
N GLN A 118 25.36 -5.74 -7.36
CA GLN A 118 26.83 -5.79 -7.43
C GLN A 118 27.51 -4.81 -6.48
N ARG A 119 26.84 -3.70 -6.13
CA ARG A 119 27.31 -2.68 -5.18
C ARG A 119 26.13 -2.25 -4.31
N PRO A 120 25.75 -3.07 -3.32
CA PRO A 120 24.64 -2.76 -2.45
C PRO A 120 24.99 -1.58 -1.55
N ASN A 121 24.03 -0.68 -1.35
CA ASN A 121 24.10 0.34 -0.31
C ASN A 121 23.31 -0.14 0.90
N TYR A 122 23.88 0.08 2.08
CA TYR A 122 23.26 -0.28 3.35
C TYR A 122 22.72 0.97 4.04
N LEU A 123 21.43 0.98 4.34
CA LEU A 123 20.77 2.07 5.03
C LEU A 123 20.18 1.57 6.35
N PRO A 124 20.61 2.09 7.51
CA PRO A 124 19.92 1.83 8.78
C PRO A 124 18.44 2.21 8.68
N MET A 125 17.55 1.43 9.32
CA MET A 125 16.11 1.70 9.27
C MET A 125 15.75 3.05 9.89
N GLU A 126 16.49 3.50 10.91
CA GLU A 126 16.33 4.81 11.59
C GLU A 126 16.36 6.00 10.66
N VAL A 127 17.17 5.90 9.60
CA VAL A 127 17.43 7.04 8.71
C VAL A 127 16.58 6.99 7.45
N CYS A 128 15.52 6.17 7.44
CA CYS A 128 14.67 5.93 6.29
C CYS A 128 13.20 6.23 6.60
N LYS A 129 12.54 6.95 5.71
CA LYS A 129 11.09 7.23 5.73
C LYS A 129 10.43 6.70 4.46
N ILE A 130 9.26 6.10 4.55
CA ILE A 130 8.51 5.65 3.38
C ILE A 130 8.01 6.87 2.59
N VAL A 131 8.21 6.86 1.27
CA VAL A 131 7.75 7.93 0.37
C VAL A 131 6.23 7.86 0.22
N GLU A 132 5.55 9.00 0.24
CA GLU A 132 4.11 9.11 0.04
C GLU A 132 3.63 8.69 -1.36
N GLY A 133 2.32 8.47 -1.49
CA GLY A 133 1.67 8.19 -2.78
C GLY A 133 2.01 6.83 -3.40
N GLN A 134 2.63 5.92 -2.64
CA GLN A 134 2.98 4.59 -3.12
C GLN A 134 1.82 3.61 -2.92
N ARG A 135 1.23 3.11 -4.01
CA ARG A 135 0.17 2.10 -3.95
C ARG A 135 0.67 0.82 -3.26
N TYR A 136 -0.15 0.29 -2.34
CA TYR A 136 0.11 -0.99 -1.69
C TYR A 136 -0.44 -2.14 -2.55
N SER A 137 0.42 -2.75 -3.36
CA SER A 137 0.00 -3.81 -4.30
C SER A 137 0.02 -5.23 -3.71
N LYS A 138 0.34 -5.39 -2.43
CA LYS A 138 0.39 -6.71 -1.78
C LYS A 138 -0.99 -7.08 -1.23
N ARG A 139 -1.21 -8.38 -1.03
CA ARG A 139 -2.46 -8.87 -0.43
C ARG A 139 -2.64 -8.26 0.96
N LEU A 140 -3.80 -7.65 1.18
CA LEU A 140 -4.24 -7.14 2.47
C LEU A 140 -4.64 -8.31 3.39
N ASN A 141 -4.44 -8.15 4.69
CA ASN A 141 -4.94 -9.11 5.67
C ASN A 141 -6.46 -8.97 5.87
N GLN A 142 -7.11 -9.91 6.55
CA GLN A 142 -8.57 -9.88 6.72
C GLN A 142 -9.08 -8.61 7.42
N GLY A 143 -8.36 -8.12 8.44
CA GLY A 143 -8.73 -6.88 9.12
C GLY A 143 -8.64 -5.65 8.22
N GLN A 144 -7.58 -5.56 7.40
CA GLN A 144 -7.40 -4.50 6.40
C GLN A 144 -8.45 -4.57 5.29
N ILE A 145 -8.81 -5.77 4.84
CA ILE A 145 -9.90 -5.96 3.86
C ILE A 145 -11.22 -5.50 4.47
N ARG A 146 -11.50 -5.88 5.73
CA ARG A 146 -12.70 -5.47 6.43
C ARG A 146 -12.78 -3.95 6.55
N ALA A 147 -11.73 -3.30 7.01
CA ALA A 147 -11.68 -1.83 7.10
C ALA A 147 -11.90 -1.17 5.72
N LEU A 148 -11.25 -1.71 4.67
CA LEU A 148 -11.50 -1.21 3.31
C LEU A 148 -12.95 -1.40 2.88
N LEU A 149 -13.59 -2.53 3.20
CA LEU A 149 -15.00 -2.79 2.88
C LEU A 149 -15.94 -1.87 3.67
N GLU A 150 -15.67 -1.66 4.96
CA GLU A 150 -16.45 -0.75 5.81
C GLU A 150 -16.46 0.68 5.22
N GLU A 151 -15.34 1.14 4.68
CA GLU A 151 -15.24 2.46 4.04
C GLU A 151 -15.82 2.50 2.61
N THR A 152 -15.76 1.40 1.86
CA THR A 152 -16.12 1.38 0.42
C THR A 152 -17.53 0.88 0.12
N CYS A 153 -18.15 0.13 1.02
CA CYS A 153 -19.49 -0.41 0.84
C CYS A 153 -20.56 0.64 1.15
N GLN A 154 -20.77 1.55 0.20
CA GLN A 154 -21.79 2.60 0.27
C GLN A 154 -23.11 2.17 -0.40
N ARG A 155 -24.23 2.70 0.09
CA ARG A 155 -25.54 2.52 -0.57
C ARG A 155 -25.57 3.32 -1.89
N PRO A 156 -26.34 2.89 -2.90
CA PRO A 156 -26.38 3.58 -4.20
C PRO A 156 -26.67 5.08 -4.11
N HIS A 157 -27.62 5.50 -3.26
CA HIS A 157 -27.96 6.92 -3.10
C HIS A 157 -26.82 7.77 -2.50
N ASP A 158 -26.02 7.19 -1.59
CA ASP A 158 -24.85 7.89 -1.02
C ASP A 158 -23.76 8.02 -2.08
N ARG A 159 -23.48 6.93 -2.82
CA ARG A 159 -22.51 6.94 -3.91
C ARG A 159 -22.88 7.94 -5.01
N GLU A 160 -24.16 8.02 -5.37
CA GLU A 160 -24.67 9.00 -6.35
C GLU A 160 -24.41 10.44 -5.87
N ARG A 161 -24.73 10.75 -4.61
CA ARG A 161 -24.46 12.06 -4.00
C ARG A 161 -22.97 12.39 -4.03
N ASP A 162 -22.13 11.45 -3.64
CA ASP A 162 -20.68 11.66 -3.58
C ASP A 162 -20.08 11.88 -4.99
N ILE A 163 -20.58 11.17 -6.01
CA ILE A 163 -20.20 11.40 -7.43
C ILE A 163 -20.62 12.81 -7.87
N VAL A 164 -21.85 13.24 -7.58
CA VAL A 164 -22.32 14.59 -7.93
C VAL A 164 -21.47 15.66 -7.23
N GLN A 165 -21.14 15.47 -5.95
CA GLN A 165 -20.26 16.36 -5.22
C GLN A 165 -18.86 16.43 -5.83
N MET A 166 -18.29 15.30 -6.23
CA MET A 166 -17.00 15.24 -6.92
C MET A 166 -17.02 16.01 -8.25
N VAL A 167 -18.07 15.83 -9.06
CA VAL A 167 -18.21 16.53 -10.35
C VAL A 167 -18.26 18.05 -10.13
N ASN A 168 -19.04 18.50 -9.15
CA ASN A 168 -19.12 19.92 -8.80
C ASN A 168 -17.77 20.45 -8.27
N HIS A 169 -17.09 19.68 -7.42
CA HIS A 169 -15.78 20.05 -6.89
C HIS A 169 -14.72 20.19 -7.99
N ASN A 170 -14.70 19.25 -8.95
CA ASN A 170 -13.77 19.25 -10.06
C ASN A 170 -13.95 20.45 -11.00
N SER A 171 -15.10 21.15 -10.95
CA SER A 171 -15.36 22.40 -11.66
C SER A 171 -14.96 22.31 -13.14
N TYR A 172 -15.37 21.25 -13.84
CA TYR A 172 -14.94 20.98 -15.22
C TYR A 172 -15.26 22.11 -16.20
N HIS A 173 -16.26 22.94 -15.90
CA HIS A 173 -16.58 24.13 -16.67
C HIS A 173 -15.46 25.19 -16.62
N ASP A 174 -14.59 25.12 -15.62
CA ASP A 174 -13.45 26.01 -15.40
C ASP A 174 -12.09 25.43 -15.80
N ASP A 175 -12.04 24.18 -16.22
CA ASP A 175 -10.80 23.53 -16.67
C ASP A 175 -10.24 24.24 -17.93
N PRO A 176 -8.96 24.68 -17.92
CA PRO A 176 -8.39 25.45 -19.01
C PRO A 176 -8.27 24.63 -20.31
N TYR A 177 -8.07 23.31 -20.21
CA TYR A 177 -7.99 22.44 -21.38
C TYR A 177 -9.37 22.19 -21.97
N ALA A 178 -10.39 21.92 -21.14
CA ALA A 178 -11.76 21.77 -21.59
C ALA A 178 -12.25 23.03 -22.32
N LYS A 179 -11.95 24.22 -21.79
CA LYS A 179 -12.26 25.50 -22.44
C LYS A 179 -11.57 25.66 -23.80
N GLU A 180 -10.28 25.34 -23.88
CA GLU A 180 -9.49 25.42 -25.13
C GLU A 180 -10.10 24.55 -26.24
N PHE A 181 -10.56 23.36 -25.90
CA PHE A 181 -11.22 22.44 -26.85
C PHE A 181 -12.73 22.68 -27.00
N GLY A 182 -13.30 23.70 -26.37
CA GLY A 182 -14.74 23.99 -26.40
C GLY A 182 -15.62 22.89 -25.78
N ILE A 183 -15.04 22.03 -24.93
CA ILE A 183 -15.73 20.93 -24.25
C ILE A 183 -16.55 21.50 -23.10
N LYS A 184 -17.84 21.17 -23.07
CA LYS A 184 -18.75 21.51 -21.97
C LYS A 184 -19.28 20.23 -21.35
N ILE A 185 -19.04 20.06 -20.06
CA ILE A 185 -19.48 18.90 -19.29
C ILE A 185 -20.71 19.29 -18.47
N SER A 186 -21.78 18.49 -18.57
CA SER A 186 -22.98 18.65 -17.74
C SER A 186 -22.69 18.18 -16.32
N GLU A 187 -23.13 18.97 -15.33
CA GLU A 187 -23.07 18.61 -13.90
C GLU A 187 -24.23 17.70 -13.46
N ARG A 188 -25.22 17.48 -14.35
CA ARG A 188 -26.35 16.58 -14.11
C ARG A 188 -26.07 15.18 -14.65
N LEU A 189 -26.48 14.17 -13.89
CA LEU A 189 -26.46 12.77 -14.31
C LEU A 189 -27.35 12.56 -15.56
N ALA A 190 -26.90 11.66 -16.43
CA ALA A 190 -27.68 11.27 -17.60
C ALA A 190 -28.90 10.43 -17.16
N SER A 191 -30.09 10.82 -17.62
CA SER A 191 -31.33 10.07 -17.40
C SER A 191 -31.57 9.08 -18.54
N VAL A 192 -31.94 7.84 -18.19
CA VAL A 192 -32.21 6.77 -19.16
C VAL A 192 -33.48 6.03 -18.75
N GLU A 193 -34.33 5.68 -19.72
CA GLU A 193 -35.50 4.84 -19.48
C GLU A 193 -35.07 3.37 -19.30
N ALA A 194 -35.50 2.77 -18.19
CA ALA A 194 -35.21 1.38 -17.85
C ALA A 194 -36.50 0.55 -17.72
N ARG A 195 -36.38 -0.78 -17.83
CA ARG A 195 -37.51 -1.73 -17.67
C ARG A 195 -37.16 -2.80 -16.64
N ILE A 196 -38.13 -3.16 -15.79
CA ILE A 196 -38.00 -4.25 -14.82
C ILE A 196 -38.54 -5.53 -15.47
N LEU A 197 -37.66 -6.49 -15.72
CA LEU A 197 -38.06 -7.80 -16.26
C LEU A 197 -38.60 -8.70 -15.12
N PRO A 198 -39.60 -9.55 -15.39
CA PRO A 198 -40.07 -10.53 -14.41
C PRO A 198 -38.97 -11.56 -14.10
N ALA A 199 -38.88 -11.99 -12.83
CA ALA A 199 -37.94 -13.03 -12.42
C ALA A 199 -38.32 -14.39 -13.05
N PRO A 200 -37.34 -15.22 -13.47
CA PRO A 200 -37.62 -16.53 -14.03
C PRO A 200 -38.16 -17.49 -12.95
N ALA A 201 -39.02 -18.43 -13.36
CA ALA A 201 -39.48 -19.49 -12.48
C ALA A 201 -38.32 -20.42 -12.10
N ARG A 202 -38.13 -20.69 -10.81
CA ARG A 202 -37.18 -21.70 -10.33
C ARG A 202 -37.85 -23.07 -10.33
N LEU A 203 -37.41 -23.96 -11.21
CA LEU A 203 -37.80 -25.37 -11.14
C LEU A 203 -37.07 -26.02 -9.95
N VAL A 204 -37.83 -26.54 -8.99
CA VAL A 204 -37.30 -27.35 -7.90
C VAL A 204 -37.88 -28.75 -8.06
N GLU A 205 -37.02 -29.73 -8.36
CA GLU A 205 -37.41 -31.12 -8.47
C GLU A 205 -37.74 -31.66 -7.07
N ARG A 206 -39.02 -31.75 -6.72
CA ARG A 206 -39.46 -32.47 -5.52
C ARG A 206 -39.43 -33.97 -5.82
N ARG A 207 -38.40 -34.68 -5.36
CA ARG A 207 -38.51 -36.14 -5.20
C ARG A 207 -39.54 -36.42 -4.11
N ILE A 208 -40.77 -36.75 -4.50
CA ILE A 208 -41.73 -37.37 -3.59
C ILE A 208 -41.24 -38.80 -3.37
N ALA A 209 -40.64 -39.06 -2.21
CA ALA A 209 -40.48 -40.43 -1.75
C ALA A 209 -41.87 -40.92 -1.34
N CYS A 210 -42.52 -41.72 -2.20
CA CYS A 210 -43.65 -42.53 -1.78
C CYS A 210 -43.13 -43.57 -0.78
N LEU A 211 -43.33 -43.30 0.51
CA LEU A 211 -43.40 -44.34 1.53
C LEU A 211 -44.75 -45.06 1.33
N GLU A 212 -44.77 -46.11 0.53
CA GLU A 212 -45.83 -47.11 0.63
C GLU A 212 -45.69 -47.79 2.00
N LEU A 213 -46.56 -47.39 2.92
CA LEU A 213 -46.84 -48.14 4.13
C LEU A 213 -47.52 -49.44 3.73
N ALA A 214 -46.73 -50.52 3.63
CA ALA A 214 -47.24 -51.87 3.71
C ALA A 214 -47.82 -52.09 5.11
N SER A 215 -49.14 -51.98 5.26
CA SER A 215 -49.89 -52.41 6.46
C SER A 215 -51.37 -52.55 6.14
N GLY A 216 -51.85 -53.78 5.94
CA GLY A 216 -53.25 -54.11 6.20
C GLY A 216 -53.94 -55.05 5.22
N ILE A 217 -54.10 -56.29 5.70
CA ILE A 217 -55.00 -57.39 5.25
C ILE A 217 -54.44 -58.31 4.17
#